data_AF-A0A4R1XF71-F1
#
_entry.id   AF-A0A4R1XF71-F1
#
_cell.length_a   1.000
_cell.length_b   1.000
_cell.length_c   1.000
_cell.angle_alpha   90.00
_cell.angle_beta   90.00
_cell.angle_gamma   90.00
#
_symmetry.space_group_name_H-M   'P 1'
#
loop_
_entity.id
_entity.type
_entity.pdbx_description
1 polymer ?
#
loop_
_entity_poly.entity_id
_entity_poly.type
_entity_poly.pdbx_seq_one_letter_code
_entity_poly.pdbx_strand_id
1 'polypeptide(L)'
;MSETTPNLEMPYILPSQAQKHVTHNEALQRLDAVTQLVITARLSHPPASPVEGACYEVAPTPAPTPASADAWTGQAGTIAVWQDAAWTFVTPRPGWRAVFAGDARLHIHDGTGFRPYDAVSDLQRLGVNATPDEVNRLAVSGDATLLSHAGHGHQLKINKATTADTASLLFQSGWSGRAEMGLSGADTFAIKTSADGTVWQEALRVDGAGRVQLPQRPIARAATATGTSTPADGSESGFATLPVSQGGFALGASVAGGGQSLVVPATGIYLVILKAEVQPAGTFSLAVKAGAQTIATLREFSSASSRHSATVTALAALTDGDTVRLAYTGSATITYGSDRTEVLIAML
;
A
#
# COMPACT_ATOMS: atom_id res chain seq x y z
N MET A 1 26.76 -57.25 -29.06
CA MET A 1 27.40 -56.04 -28.52
C MET A 1 26.75 -54.87 -29.22
N SER A 2 26.20 -53.91 -28.49
CA SER A 2 25.69 -52.68 -29.09
C SER A 2 26.87 -51.88 -29.65
N GLU A 3 26.71 -51.25 -30.82
CA GLU A 3 27.72 -50.36 -31.41
C GLU A 3 27.54 -48.90 -30.95
N THR A 4 26.49 -48.63 -30.17
CA THR A 4 26.13 -47.31 -29.65
C THR A 4 25.77 -47.35 -28.18
N THR A 5 25.91 -46.22 -27.50
CA THR A 5 25.40 -46.04 -26.12
C THR A 5 23.86 -46.08 -26.09
N PRO A 6 23.25 -46.46 -24.96
CA PRO A 6 21.81 -46.74 -24.91
C PRO A 6 20.89 -45.51 -24.82
N ASN A 7 21.33 -44.39 -24.25
CA ASN A 7 20.45 -43.22 -24.05
C ASN A 7 20.55 -42.18 -25.19
N LEU A 8 21.76 -41.92 -25.67
CA LEU A 8 22.08 -40.87 -26.65
C LEU A 8 22.57 -41.42 -27.99
N GLU A 9 22.62 -42.76 -28.14
CA GLU A 9 23.04 -43.44 -29.38
C GLU A 9 24.44 -43.01 -29.87
N MET A 10 25.35 -42.69 -28.94
CA MET A 10 26.71 -42.28 -29.29
C MET A 10 27.51 -43.49 -29.78
N PRO A 11 28.20 -43.39 -30.93
CA PRO A 11 28.93 -44.52 -31.50
C PRO A 11 30.17 -44.86 -30.69
N TYR A 12 30.38 -46.16 -30.43
CA TYR A 12 31.59 -46.66 -29.80
C TYR A 12 32.76 -46.78 -30.78
N ILE A 13 33.98 -46.70 -30.24
CA ILE A 13 35.19 -47.08 -31.00
C ILE A 13 35.29 -48.61 -31.03
N LEU A 14 35.41 -49.17 -32.23
CA LEU A 14 35.57 -50.61 -32.44
C LEU A 14 36.85 -51.17 -31.78
N PRO A 15 36.86 -52.47 -31.39
CA PRO A 15 38.03 -53.13 -30.81
C PRO A 15 39.29 -53.10 -31.70
N SER A 16 40.43 -53.53 -31.14
CA SER A 16 41.74 -53.63 -31.83
C SER A 16 42.44 -52.31 -32.17
N GLN A 17 42.02 -51.20 -31.58
CA GLN A 17 42.68 -49.87 -31.69
C GLN A 17 43.67 -49.60 -30.53
N ALA A 18 44.65 -50.49 -30.32
CA ALA A 18 45.66 -50.36 -29.26
C ALA A 18 45.08 -50.06 -27.85
N GLN A 19 43.98 -50.72 -27.50
CA GLN A 19 43.24 -50.57 -26.23
C GLN A 19 42.67 -49.17 -25.90
N LYS A 20 42.81 -48.16 -26.78
CA LYS A 20 42.22 -46.82 -26.58
C LYS A 20 40.69 -46.82 -26.51
N HIS A 21 40.06 -47.78 -27.20
CA HIS A 21 38.61 -47.97 -27.18
C HIS A 21 38.08 -48.23 -25.77
N VAL A 22 38.85 -48.86 -24.88
CA VAL A 22 38.39 -49.19 -23.52
C VAL A 22 38.10 -47.91 -22.73
N THR A 23 39.11 -47.05 -22.55
CA THR A 23 38.97 -45.84 -21.74
C THR A 23 38.05 -44.80 -22.38
N HIS A 24 38.03 -44.72 -23.72
CA HIS A 24 37.15 -43.79 -24.42
C HIS A 24 35.67 -44.24 -24.37
N ASN A 25 35.38 -45.52 -24.62
CA ASN A 25 34.01 -46.01 -24.56
C ASN A 25 33.45 -45.95 -23.13
N GLU A 26 34.28 -46.19 -22.11
CA GLU A 26 33.89 -45.99 -20.70
C GLU A 26 33.53 -44.51 -20.41
N ALA A 27 34.28 -43.55 -20.98
CA ALA A 27 33.95 -42.14 -20.87
C ALA A 27 32.64 -41.81 -21.59
N LEU A 28 32.39 -42.40 -22.77
CA LEU A 28 31.12 -42.24 -23.50
C LEU A 28 29.94 -42.82 -22.73
N GLN A 29 30.08 -44.00 -22.13
CA GLN A 29 29.07 -44.62 -21.25
C GLN A 29 28.69 -43.71 -20.08
N ARG A 30 29.67 -43.12 -19.42
CA ARG A 30 29.43 -42.16 -18.34
C ARG A 30 28.72 -40.90 -18.85
N LEU A 31 29.16 -40.34 -19.98
CA LEU A 31 28.53 -39.16 -20.58
C LEU A 31 27.08 -39.43 -21.01
N ASP A 32 26.82 -40.61 -21.57
CA ASP A 32 25.49 -41.06 -22.00
C ASP A 32 24.49 -41.01 -20.84
N ALA A 33 24.91 -41.51 -19.67
CA ALA A 33 24.08 -41.53 -18.48
C ALA A 33 23.84 -40.14 -17.87
N VAL A 34 24.86 -39.27 -17.82
CA VAL A 34 24.80 -38.03 -17.04
C VAL A 34 24.37 -36.78 -17.81
N THR A 35 24.43 -36.78 -19.15
CA THR A 35 24.15 -35.58 -19.95
C THR A 35 22.68 -35.18 -19.93
N GLN A 36 21.77 -36.16 -20.04
CA GLN A 36 20.32 -35.98 -19.90
C GLN A 36 19.82 -36.86 -18.76
N LEU A 37 20.43 -36.69 -17.58
CA LEU A 37 20.25 -37.60 -16.44
C LEU A 37 18.78 -37.69 -16.02
N VAL A 38 18.21 -38.88 -16.21
CA VAL A 38 16.89 -39.25 -15.69
C VAL A 38 17.07 -40.34 -14.64
N ILE A 39 16.70 -40.03 -13.40
CA ILE A 39 16.69 -41.02 -12.32
C ILE A 39 15.35 -41.75 -12.36
N THR A 40 15.40 -43.03 -12.68
CA THR A 40 14.24 -43.92 -12.77
C THR A 40 13.58 -44.07 -11.41
N ALA A 41 14.39 -44.37 -10.39
CA ALA A 41 13.95 -44.51 -9.00
C ALA A 41 15.13 -44.32 -8.04
N ARG A 42 14.79 -44.03 -6.78
CA ARG A 42 15.72 -44.08 -5.64
C ARG A 42 15.52 -45.42 -4.93
N LEU A 43 16.56 -46.26 -4.89
CA LEU A 43 16.48 -47.63 -4.37
C LEU A 43 17.70 -47.94 -3.48
N SER A 44 17.56 -48.83 -2.50
CA SER A 44 18.70 -49.30 -1.68
C SER A 44 19.36 -50.57 -2.22
N HIS A 45 18.71 -51.26 -3.17
CA HIS A 45 19.16 -52.51 -3.79
C HIS A 45 18.92 -52.45 -5.31
N PRO A 46 19.71 -53.16 -6.12
CA PRO A 46 19.48 -53.24 -7.56
C PRO A 46 18.10 -53.84 -7.87
N PRO A 47 17.37 -53.31 -8.86
CA PRO A 47 16.12 -53.91 -9.29
C PRO A 47 16.38 -55.30 -9.89
N ALA A 48 15.39 -56.21 -9.82
CA ALA A 48 15.52 -57.56 -10.36
C ALA A 48 15.65 -57.62 -11.89
N SER A 49 15.18 -56.58 -12.58
CA SER A 49 15.21 -56.48 -14.05
C SER A 49 15.49 -55.03 -14.46
N PRO A 50 16.74 -54.55 -14.32
CA PRO A 50 17.10 -53.21 -14.77
C PRO A 50 17.00 -53.12 -16.29
N VAL A 51 16.49 -51.99 -16.78
CA VAL A 51 16.47 -51.65 -18.21
C VAL A 51 17.84 -51.10 -18.62
N GLU A 52 18.32 -51.47 -19.80
CA GLU A 52 19.55 -50.94 -20.39
C GLU A 52 19.52 -49.40 -20.47
N GLY A 53 20.58 -48.74 -20.00
CA GLY A 53 20.68 -47.28 -19.94
C GLY A 53 20.02 -46.63 -18.72
N ALA A 54 19.23 -47.37 -17.94
CA ALA A 54 18.51 -46.82 -16.79
C ALA A 54 19.46 -46.39 -15.67
N CYS A 55 19.21 -45.18 -15.15
CA CYS A 55 19.92 -44.64 -13.99
C CYS A 55 19.05 -44.71 -12.74
N TYR A 56 19.66 -45.04 -11.61
CA TYR A 56 19.05 -45.13 -10.29
C TYR A 56 19.89 -44.35 -9.29
N GLU A 57 19.25 -43.67 -8.35
CA GLU A 57 19.98 -43.12 -7.20
C GLU A 57 20.05 -44.20 -6.12
N VAL A 58 21.27 -44.57 -5.72
CA VAL A 58 21.48 -45.49 -4.61
C VAL A 58 21.17 -44.74 -3.32
N ALA A 59 20.17 -45.20 -2.58
CA ALA A 59 19.68 -44.53 -1.39
C ALA A 59 20.83 -44.22 -0.41
N PRO A 60 20.93 -42.99 0.11
CA PRO A 60 22.03 -42.56 0.98
C PRO A 60 21.99 -43.23 2.37
N THR A 61 20.85 -43.82 2.74
CA THR A 61 20.70 -44.62 3.95
C THR A 61 20.54 -46.09 3.57
N PRO A 62 21.42 -47.00 4.02
CA PRO A 62 21.23 -48.41 3.77
C PRO A 62 19.95 -48.90 4.44
N ALA A 63 19.13 -49.66 3.72
CA ALA A 63 18.07 -50.46 4.33
C ALA A 63 18.72 -51.50 5.27
N PRO A 64 17.98 -52.03 6.29
CA PRO A 64 18.47 -53.13 7.10
C PRO A 64 18.95 -54.27 6.17
N THR A 65 20.20 -54.66 6.34
CA THR A 65 20.99 -55.47 5.42
C THR A 65 20.33 -56.82 5.12
N PRO A 66 20.20 -57.24 3.85
CA PRO A 66 20.05 -58.66 3.54
C PRO A 66 21.36 -59.40 3.84
N ALA A 67 21.28 -60.69 4.16
CA ALA A 67 22.38 -61.53 4.65
C ALA A 67 23.51 -61.82 3.64
N SER A 68 23.53 -61.14 2.48
CA SER A 68 24.54 -61.26 1.43
C SER A 68 24.85 -59.88 0.82
N ALA A 69 26.13 -59.55 0.63
CA ALA A 69 26.54 -58.32 -0.06
C ALA A 69 26.06 -58.34 -1.52
N ASP A 70 25.24 -57.36 -1.90
CA ASP A 70 24.80 -57.16 -3.29
C ASP A 70 25.77 -56.24 -4.05
N ALA A 71 25.52 -56.06 -5.35
CA ALA A 71 26.34 -55.24 -6.24
C ALA A 71 26.38 -53.74 -5.88
N TRP A 72 25.47 -53.25 -5.04
CA TRP A 72 25.37 -51.84 -4.63
C TRP A 72 25.99 -51.58 -3.25
N THR A 73 26.54 -52.60 -2.60
CA THR A 73 27.23 -52.49 -1.32
C THR A 73 28.36 -51.45 -1.39
N GLY A 74 28.30 -50.44 -0.51
CA GLY A 74 29.29 -49.35 -0.45
C GLY A 74 29.08 -48.21 -1.46
N GLN A 75 28.01 -48.25 -2.26
CA GLN A 75 27.73 -47.27 -3.31
C GLN A 75 26.64 -46.27 -2.93
N ALA A 76 26.32 -46.14 -1.64
CA ALA A 76 25.30 -45.21 -1.14
C ALA A 76 25.56 -43.77 -1.60
N GLY A 77 24.53 -43.09 -2.08
CA GLY A 77 24.61 -41.72 -2.60
C GLY A 77 25.22 -41.58 -4.00
N THR A 78 25.55 -42.69 -4.68
CA THR A 78 25.97 -42.67 -6.09
C THR A 78 24.77 -42.84 -7.03
N ILE A 79 25.00 -42.57 -8.31
CA ILE A 79 24.08 -42.93 -9.39
C ILE A 79 24.54 -44.27 -9.95
N ALA A 80 23.71 -45.30 -9.81
CA ALA A 80 23.91 -46.61 -10.42
C ALA A 80 23.32 -46.62 -11.83
N VAL A 81 24.14 -46.94 -12.81
CA VAL A 81 23.80 -47.00 -14.23
C VAL A 81 23.89 -48.45 -14.68
N TRP A 82 22.81 -48.99 -15.26
CA TRP A 82 22.82 -50.34 -15.85
C TRP A 82 23.16 -50.28 -17.34
N GLN A 83 24.36 -50.72 -17.70
CA GLN A 83 24.85 -50.72 -19.08
C GLN A 83 25.74 -51.95 -19.36
N ASP A 84 25.63 -52.54 -20.55
CA ASP A 84 26.39 -53.73 -20.97
C ASP A 84 26.33 -54.89 -19.97
N ALA A 85 25.13 -55.11 -19.40
CA ALA A 85 24.89 -56.10 -18.35
C ALA A 85 25.75 -55.93 -17.08
N ALA A 86 26.23 -54.71 -16.82
CA ALA A 86 27.05 -54.35 -15.66
C ALA A 86 26.55 -53.05 -14.99
N TRP A 87 26.87 -52.91 -13.70
CA TRP A 87 26.63 -51.68 -12.95
C TRP A 87 27.83 -50.75 -13.01
N THR A 88 27.60 -49.53 -13.49
CA THR A 88 28.56 -48.43 -13.38
C THR A 88 28.07 -47.43 -12.34
N PHE A 89 28.96 -46.98 -11.45
CA PHE A 89 28.61 -46.02 -10.41
C PHE A 89 29.24 -44.66 -10.69
N VAL A 90 28.41 -43.62 -10.61
CA VAL A 90 28.83 -42.24 -10.82
C VAL A 90 28.52 -41.44 -9.56
N THR A 91 29.55 -40.83 -8.97
CA THR A 91 29.36 -39.97 -7.79
C THR A 91 28.87 -38.57 -8.23
N PRO A 92 27.65 -38.17 -7.88
CA PRO A 92 27.15 -36.84 -8.20
C PRO A 92 27.91 -35.75 -7.43
N ARG A 93 28.05 -34.57 -8.03
CA ARG A 93 28.66 -33.39 -7.40
C ARG A 93 27.59 -32.34 -7.08
N PRO A 94 27.82 -31.46 -6.08
CA PRO A 94 26.94 -30.30 -5.86
C PRO A 94 26.65 -29.55 -7.18
N GLY A 95 25.38 -29.26 -7.43
CA GLY A 95 24.91 -28.58 -8.65
C GLY A 95 24.52 -29.51 -9.81
N TRP A 96 24.77 -30.82 -9.72
CA TRP A 96 24.28 -31.79 -10.72
C TRP A 96 22.75 -31.77 -10.80
N ARG A 97 22.25 -31.94 -12.02
CA ARG A 97 20.83 -31.84 -12.36
C ARG A 97 20.34 -33.18 -12.86
N ALA A 98 19.17 -33.61 -12.37
CA ALA A 98 18.52 -34.83 -12.81
C ALA A 98 17.01 -34.63 -12.81
N VAL A 99 16.29 -35.20 -13.79
CA VAL A 99 14.83 -35.34 -13.70
C VAL A 99 14.52 -36.66 -13.02
N PHE A 100 13.69 -36.66 -11.98
CA PHE A 100 13.24 -37.90 -11.35
C PHE A 100 11.95 -38.33 -12.03
N ALA A 101 11.93 -39.55 -12.58
CA ALA A 101 10.78 -40.05 -13.33
C ALA A 101 9.52 -40.21 -12.46
N GLY A 102 9.71 -40.49 -11.16
CA GLY A 102 8.60 -40.71 -10.22
C GLY A 102 7.72 -39.48 -9.98
N ASP A 103 8.25 -38.26 -10.09
CA ASP A 103 7.50 -37.01 -9.91
C ASP A 103 7.58 -36.05 -11.10
N ALA A 104 8.33 -36.41 -12.14
CA ALA A 104 8.60 -35.60 -13.32
C ALA A 104 9.20 -34.21 -12.99
N ARG A 105 9.97 -34.09 -11.90
CA ARG A 105 10.59 -32.82 -11.47
C ARG A 105 12.11 -32.83 -11.63
N LEU A 106 12.64 -31.65 -11.99
CA LEU A 106 14.06 -31.37 -11.88
C LEU A 106 14.48 -31.43 -10.41
N HIS A 107 15.57 -32.12 -10.14
CA HIS A 107 16.27 -32.17 -8.87
C HIS A 107 17.69 -31.64 -9.03
N ILE A 108 18.19 -30.96 -8.00
CA ILE A 108 19.58 -30.51 -7.92
C ILE A 108 20.27 -31.20 -6.75
N HIS A 109 21.45 -31.73 -6.98
CA HIS A 109 22.28 -32.32 -5.94
C HIS A 109 22.86 -31.21 -5.05
N ASP A 110 22.54 -31.20 -3.75
CA ASP A 110 22.98 -30.16 -2.79
C ASP A 110 24.36 -30.45 -2.18
N GLY A 111 24.97 -31.58 -2.53
CA GLY A 111 26.22 -32.09 -1.95
C GLY A 111 26.02 -33.25 -0.99
N THR A 112 24.79 -33.46 -0.53
CA THR A 112 24.38 -34.61 0.30
C THR A 112 23.41 -35.54 -0.43
N GLY A 113 22.58 -35.00 -1.33
CA GLY A 113 21.69 -35.78 -2.19
C GLY A 113 20.89 -34.91 -3.16
N PHE A 114 20.08 -35.55 -4.01
CA PHE A 114 19.17 -34.84 -4.92
C PHE A 114 17.94 -34.30 -4.19
N ARG A 115 17.66 -33.00 -4.34
CA ARG A 115 16.49 -32.30 -3.80
C ARG A 115 15.61 -31.76 -4.93
N PRO A 116 14.27 -31.76 -4.80
CA PRO A 116 13.40 -31.15 -5.80
C PRO A 116 13.79 -29.69 -5.98
N TYR A 117 14.03 -29.28 -7.22
CA TYR A 117 14.19 -27.88 -7.56
C TYR A 117 12.82 -27.22 -7.56
N ASP A 118 12.74 -26.08 -6.88
CA ASP A 118 11.61 -25.19 -6.91
C ASP A 118 12.12 -23.80 -7.26
N ALA A 119 11.74 -23.32 -8.45
CA ALA A 119 12.21 -22.04 -8.97
C ALA A 119 11.61 -20.85 -8.20
N VAL A 120 10.54 -21.07 -7.43
CA VAL A 120 9.83 -20.02 -6.69
C VAL A 120 9.99 -20.14 -5.18
N SER A 121 10.55 -21.23 -4.67
CA SER A 121 10.95 -21.31 -3.26
C SER A 121 11.99 -20.22 -2.95
N ASP A 122 11.77 -19.46 -1.89
CA ASP A 122 12.63 -18.35 -1.46
C ASP A 122 12.80 -17.21 -2.49
N LEU A 123 11.85 -17.05 -3.41
CA LEU A 123 11.85 -15.99 -4.41
C LEU A 123 11.88 -14.61 -3.71
N GLN A 124 13.03 -13.94 -3.79
CA GLN A 124 13.24 -12.64 -3.13
C GLN A 124 12.59 -11.48 -3.88
N ARG A 125 12.40 -11.62 -5.21
CA ARG A 125 11.86 -10.58 -6.08
C ARG A 125 11.08 -11.17 -7.24
N LEU A 126 9.99 -10.51 -7.63
CA LEU A 126 9.15 -10.88 -8.76
C LEU A 126 8.74 -9.65 -9.55
N GLY A 127 9.02 -9.67 -10.85
CA GLY A 127 8.62 -8.65 -11.81
C GLY A 127 7.64 -9.18 -12.84
N VAL A 128 6.56 -8.46 -13.11
CA VAL A 128 5.64 -8.71 -14.23
C VAL A 128 5.67 -7.49 -15.14
N ASN A 129 6.31 -7.60 -16.31
CA ASN A 129 6.61 -6.50 -17.24
C ASN A 129 7.34 -5.29 -16.60
N ALA A 130 7.98 -5.49 -15.46
CA ALA A 130 8.75 -4.49 -14.72
C ALA A 130 9.98 -5.15 -14.09
N THR A 131 11.05 -4.37 -13.87
CA THR A 131 12.24 -4.83 -13.16
C THR A 131 12.06 -4.56 -11.65
N PRO A 132 12.00 -5.60 -10.80
CA PRO A 132 11.88 -5.41 -9.36
C PRO A 132 13.23 -4.99 -8.74
N ASP A 133 13.18 -4.19 -7.68
CA ASP A 133 14.36 -3.67 -6.98
C ASP A 133 14.38 -4.10 -5.48
N GLU A 134 15.33 -3.61 -4.69
CA GLU A 134 15.42 -3.94 -3.24
C GLU A 134 14.22 -3.40 -2.43
N VAL A 135 13.59 -2.33 -2.91
CA VAL A 135 12.46 -1.64 -2.29
C VAL A 135 11.14 -2.22 -2.84
N ASN A 136 10.98 -2.25 -4.16
CA ASN A 136 9.84 -2.79 -4.88
C ASN A 136 10.09 -4.25 -5.26
N ARG A 137 10.12 -5.13 -4.25
CA ARG A 137 10.40 -6.56 -4.43
C ARG A 137 9.33 -7.28 -5.27
N LEU A 138 8.09 -6.80 -5.22
CA LEU A 138 7.04 -7.15 -6.18
C LEU A 138 6.77 -5.92 -7.05
N ALA A 139 7.07 -6.02 -8.35
CA ALA A 139 6.84 -4.95 -9.31
C ALA A 139 5.95 -5.44 -10.45
N VAL A 140 4.85 -4.72 -10.70
CA VAL A 140 3.90 -5.06 -11.77
C VAL A 140 3.67 -3.82 -12.63
N SER A 141 3.87 -3.96 -13.94
CA SER A 141 3.54 -2.94 -14.94
C SER A 141 2.52 -3.51 -15.92
N GLY A 142 1.31 -2.95 -15.94
CA GLY A 142 0.24 -3.42 -16.81
C GLY A 142 -1.07 -2.70 -16.50
N ASP A 143 -2.09 -2.98 -17.30
CA ASP A 143 -3.37 -2.28 -17.21
C ASP A 143 -4.10 -2.56 -15.87
N ALA A 144 -3.92 -3.74 -15.29
CA ALA A 144 -4.56 -4.13 -14.03
C ALA A 144 -3.75 -5.19 -13.24
N THR A 145 -3.97 -5.23 -11.92
CA THR A 145 -3.58 -6.33 -11.03
C THR A 145 -4.82 -6.86 -10.33
N LEU A 146 -5.18 -8.13 -10.56
CA LEU A 146 -6.33 -8.76 -9.91
C LEU A 146 -5.89 -9.56 -8.68
N LEU A 147 -6.40 -9.19 -7.51
CA LEU A 147 -6.26 -9.94 -6.25
C LEU A 147 -7.63 -10.51 -5.86
N SER A 148 -7.83 -11.81 -6.05
CA SER A 148 -9.13 -12.46 -5.87
C SER A 148 -9.21 -13.34 -4.61
N HIS A 149 -10.43 -13.74 -4.25
CA HIS A 149 -10.73 -14.54 -3.06
C HIS A 149 -10.81 -16.03 -3.35
N ALA A 150 -10.64 -16.86 -2.31
CA ALA A 150 -10.89 -18.30 -2.35
C ALA A 150 -12.34 -18.69 -1.98
N GLY A 151 -13.26 -17.72 -1.92
CA GLY A 151 -14.71 -17.94 -1.70
C GLY A 151 -15.26 -17.15 -0.52
N HIS A 152 -14.56 -17.14 0.62
CA HIS A 152 -15.05 -16.51 1.86
C HIS A 152 -14.41 -15.13 2.16
N GLY A 153 -13.37 -14.73 1.42
CA GLY A 153 -12.73 -13.43 1.57
C GLY A 153 -11.31 -13.34 0.99
N HIS A 154 -10.79 -12.12 0.95
CA HIS A 154 -9.41 -11.78 0.62
C HIS A 154 -8.96 -10.62 1.52
N GLN A 155 -7.71 -10.64 1.99
CA GLN A 155 -7.18 -9.59 2.87
C GLN A 155 -5.76 -9.21 2.45
N LEU A 156 -5.52 -7.91 2.33
CA LEU A 156 -4.17 -7.36 2.28
C LEU A 156 -3.78 -6.91 3.69
N LYS A 157 -2.71 -7.50 4.23
CA LYS A 157 -2.13 -7.12 5.52
C LYS A 157 -0.93 -6.22 5.27
N ILE A 158 -1.08 -4.93 5.57
CA ILE A 158 0.00 -3.94 5.47
C ILE A 158 0.42 -3.60 6.90
N ASN A 159 1.61 -4.03 7.29
CA ASN A 159 2.10 -3.91 8.65
C ASN A 159 3.27 -2.93 8.73
N LYS A 160 3.37 -2.20 9.84
CA LYS A 160 4.49 -1.30 10.15
C LYS A 160 5.11 -1.69 11.50
N ALA A 161 6.39 -1.41 11.69
CA ALA A 161 7.13 -1.87 12.87
C ALA A 161 6.83 -1.03 14.12
N THR A 162 6.64 0.27 13.96
CA THR A 162 6.40 1.22 15.05
C THR A 162 5.32 2.23 14.71
N THR A 163 4.88 3.02 15.70
CA THR A 163 3.84 4.05 15.51
C THR A 163 4.26 5.10 14.47
N ALA A 164 5.54 5.47 14.42
CA ALA A 164 6.06 6.52 13.54
C ALA A 164 6.23 6.09 12.07
N ASP A 165 6.19 4.79 11.80
CA ASP A 165 6.35 4.24 10.45
C ASP A 165 5.08 4.40 9.59
N THR A 166 5.17 3.95 8.34
CA THR A 166 4.07 4.00 7.36
C THR A 166 3.66 2.60 6.90
N ALA A 167 2.36 2.32 6.94
CA ALA A 167 1.69 1.18 6.31
C ALA A 167 0.50 1.72 5.51
N SER A 168 0.67 1.89 4.20
CA SER A 168 -0.27 2.63 3.36
C SER A 168 -0.36 2.12 1.92
N LEU A 169 -1.33 2.65 1.19
CA LEU A 169 -1.44 2.59 -0.25
C LEU A 169 -1.22 4.00 -0.81
N LEU A 170 -0.16 4.16 -1.61
CA LEU A 170 0.24 5.42 -2.24
C LEU A 170 -0.23 5.47 -3.70
N PHE A 171 -0.98 6.51 -4.05
CA PHE A 171 -1.46 6.78 -5.40
C PHE A 171 -0.60 7.86 -6.05
N GLN A 172 -0.09 7.59 -7.25
CA GLN A 172 0.90 8.44 -7.92
C GLN A 172 0.49 8.79 -9.36
N SER A 173 1.00 9.91 -9.86
CA SER A 173 0.99 10.27 -11.28
C SER A 173 2.39 10.73 -11.69
N GLY A 174 2.99 10.09 -12.70
CA GLY A 174 4.34 10.43 -13.16
C GLY A 174 5.38 10.36 -12.04
N TRP A 175 5.34 9.33 -11.20
CA TRP A 175 6.23 9.13 -10.04
C TRP A 175 6.09 10.16 -8.92
N SER A 176 5.08 11.04 -8.96
CA SER A 176 4.77 12.00 -7.90
C SER A 176 3.54 11.53 -7.11
N GLY A 177 3.65 11.49 -5.79
CA GLY A 177 2.53 11.14 -4.90
C GLY A 177 1.39 12.15 -4.95
N ARG A 178 0.15 11.68 -4.94
CA ARG A 178 -1.06 12.53 -5.01
C ARG A 178 -2.04 12.26 -3.87
N ALA A 179 -2.21 11.00 -3.52
CA ALA A 179 -3.02 10.59 -2.39
C ALA A 179 -2.39 9.38 -1.70
N GLU A 180 -2.62 9.25 -0.40
CA GLU A 180 -2.13 8.13 0.39
C GLU A 180 -3.19 7.76 1.43
N MET A 181 -3.49 6.47 1.58
CA MET A 181 -4.42 5.99 2.61
C MET A 181 -3.81 4.86 3.44
N GLY A 182 -3.99 4.91 4.76
CA GLY A 182 -3.46 3.89 5.67
C GLY A 182 -3.03 4.48 7.02
N LEU A 183 -2.04 3.86 7.64
CA LEU A 183 -1.42 4.29 8.88
C LEU A 183 -0.09 4.97 8.56
N SER A 184 -0.07 6.31 8.41
CA SER A 184 1.15 7.04 8.04
C SER A 184 1.62 8.00 9.13
N GLY A 185 2.66 7.57 9.87
CA GLY A 185 3.23 8.33 10.98
C GLY A 185 2.37 8.33 12.26
N ALA A 186 1.35 7.47 12.33
CA ALA A 186 0.46 7.29 13.46
C ALA A 186 -0.23 5.91 13.41
N ASP A 187 -0.94 5.54 14.48
CA ASP A 187 -1.79 4.34 14.55
C ASP A 187 -3.27 4.62 14.21
N THR A 188 -3.59 5.85 13.79
CA THR A 188 -4.91 6.23 13.28
C THR A 188 -4.97 6.04 11.77
N PHE A 189 -6.09 5.54 11.26
CA PHE A 189 -6.33 5.53 9.81
C PHE A 189 -6.46 6.95 9.28
N ALA A 190 -5.78 7.27 8.19
CA ALA A 190 -5.82 8.59 7.56
C ALA A 190 -5.88 8.50 6.03
N ILE A 191 -6.44 9.54 5.43
CA ILE A 191 -6.31 9.84 4.00
C ILE A 191 -5.59 11.18 3.89
N LYS A 192 -4.44 11.17 3.20
CA LYS A 192 -3.63 12.35 2.93
C LYS A 192 -3.60 12.64 1.44
N THR A 193 -3.50 13.91 1.08
CA THR A 193 -3.39 14.37 -0.30
C THR A 193 -2.25 15.35 -0.46
N SER A 194 -1.65 15.38 -1.65
CA SER A 194 -0.56 16.30 -1.99
C SER A 194 -0.70 16.82 -3.42
N ALA A 195 -0.60 18.13 -3.58
CA ALA A 195 -0.65 18.78 -4.90
C ALA A 195 0.70 18.71 -5.64
N ASP A 196 1.82 18.60 -4.92
CA ASP A 196 3.19 18.63 -5.44
C ASP A 196 3.96 17.31 -5.24
N GLY A 197 3.43 16.40 -4.42
CA GLY A 197 4.04 15.14 -4.02
C GLY A 197 5.03 15.26 -2.86
N THR A 198 5.17 16.45 -2.27
CA THR A 198 6.10 16.72 -1.17
C THR A 198 5.39 17.25 0.07
N VAL A 199 4.43 18.17 -0.09
CA VAL A 199 3.62 18.71 1.00
C VAL A 199 2.33 17.90 1.09
N TRP A 200 2.16 17.22 2.22
CA TRP A 200 1.01 16.36 2.48
C TRP A 200 0.06 17.01 3.47
N GLN A 201 -1.23 17.05 3.11
CA GLN A 201 -2.32 17.50 3.96
C GLN A 201 -3.19 16.31 4.34
N GLU A 202 -3.59 16.22 5.60
CA GLU A 202 -4.50 15.18 6.06
C GLU A 202 -5.95 15.60 5.85
N ALA A 203 -6.59 15.01 4.84
CA ALA A 203 -7.98 15.30 4.50
C ALA A 203 -8.97 14.63 5.46
N LEU A 204 -8.65 13.41 5.91
CA LEU A 204 -9.49 12.60 6.80
C LEU A 204 -8.64 11.82 7.78
N ARG A 205 -9.11 11.74 9.03
CA ARG A 205 -8.56 10.85 10.07
C ARG A 205 -9.68 10.12 10.78
N VAL A 206 -9.45 8.86 11.14
CA VAL A 206 -10.32 8.09 12.05
C VAL A 206 -9.53 7.71 13.30
N ASP A 207 -10.00 8.15 14.47
CA ASP A 207 -9.36 7.82 15.75
C ASP A 207 -9.62 6.36 16.17
N GLY A 208 -8.93 5.89 17.21
CA GLY A 208 -9.11 4.52 17.73
C GLY A 208 -10.50 4.25 18.32
N ALA A 209 -11.31 5.28 18.54
CA ALA A 209 -12.70 5.16 18.97
C ALA A 209 -13.70 5.21 17.79
N GLY A 210 -13.22 5.30 16.54
CA GLY A 210 -14.04 5.33 15.34
C GLY A 210 -14.58 6.72 14.97
N ARG A 211 -14.07 7.82 15.56
CA ARG A 211 -14.51 9.17 15.23
C ARG A 211 -13.82 9.68 13.97
N VAL A 212 -14.61 10.16 13.02
CA VAL A 212 -14.11 10.77 11.78
C VAL A 212 -13.83 12.26 12.02
N GLN A 213 -12.63 12.68 11.66
CA GLN A 213 -12.17 14.07 11.67
C GLN A 213 -11.81 14.47 10.24
N LEU A 214 -12.10 15.71 9.87
CA LEU A 214 -11.84 16.27 8.55
C LEU A 214 -10.97 17.54 8.71
N PRO A 215 -9.66 17.42 8.99
CA PRO A 215 -8.82 18.57 9.35
C PRO A 215 -8.73 19.67 8.29
N GLN A 216 -8.98 19.33 7.02
CA GLN A 216 -9.00 20.30 5.92
C GLN A 216 -10.41 20.82 5.60
N ARG A 217 -11.46 20.38 6.29
CA ARG A 217 -12.82 20.94 6.10
C ARG A 217 -12.86 22.36 6.65
N PRO A 218 -13.19 23.38 5.84
CA PRO A 218 -13.28 24.75 6.31
C PRO A 218 -14.32 24.89 7.42
N ILE A 219 -13.86 25.33 8.60
CA ILE A 219 -14.73 25.72 9.71
C ILE A 219 -14.06 26.85 10.49
N ALA A 220 -14.85 27.87 10.83
CA ALA A 220 -14.40 28.95 11.69
C ALA A 220 -15.51 29.38 12.66
N ARG A 221 -15.06 29.82 13.83
CA ARG A 221 -15.81 30.73 14.70
C ARG A 221 -15.07 32.05 14.66
N ALA A 222 -15.72 33.09 14.16
CA ALA A 222 -15.16 34.42 14.03
C ALA A 222 -15.87 35.38 14.99
N ALA A 223 -15.10 36.02 15.88
CA ALA A 223 -15.62 36.95 16.86
C ALA A 223 -15.03 38.35 16.65
N THR A 224 -15.85 39.37 16.87
CA THR A 224 -15.45 40.78 16.95
C THR A 224 -14.62 41.04 18.21
N ALA A 225 -13.89 42.16 18.27
CA ALA A 225 -13.12 42.55 19.46
C ALA A 225 -14.04 42.69 20.69
N THR A 226 -13.63 42.14 21.84
CA THR A 226 -14.43 42.19 23.07
C THR A 226 -14.76 43.62 23.46
N GLY A 227 -16.03 43.86 23.79
CA GLY A 227 -16.48 45.19 24.19
C GLY A 227 -17.96 45.41 23.94
N THR A 228 -18.38 46.65 23.98
CA THR A 228 -19.74 47.06 23.65
C THR A 228 -19.66 48.30 22.79
N SER A 229 -20.44 48.36 21.71
CA SER A 229 -20.58 49.57 20.89
C SER A 229 -22.02 49.74 20.41
N THR A 230 -22.32 50.93 19.91
CA THR A 230 -23.54 51.21 19.15
C THR A 230 -23.11 51.55 17.73
N PRO A 231 -23.08 50.58 16.80
CA PRO A 231 -22.65 50.82 15.42
C PRO A 231 -23.50 51.89 14.74
N ALA A 232 -22.89 52.68 13.87
CA ALA A 232 -23.63 53.65 13.07
C ALA A 232 -24.56 52.92 12.07
N ASP A 233 -25.70 53.53 11.75
CA ASP A 233 -26.60 52.99 10.73
C ASP A 233 -25.88 52.89 9.36
N GLY A 234 -26.04 51.75 8.68
CA GLY A 234 -25.37 51.47 7.41
C GLY A 234 -23.88 51.11 7.52
N SER A 235 -23.33 51.01 8.73
CA SER A 235 -21.93 50.62 8.93
C SER A 235 -21.69 49.12 8.76
N GLU A 236 -20.45 48.75 8.45
CA GLU A 236 -19.97 47.36 8.43
C GLU A 236 -18.80 47.19 9.40
N SER A 237 -18.68 46.02 10.03
CA SER A 237 -17.52 45.62 10.83
C SER A 237 -17.02 44.23 10.43
N GLY A 238 -15.77 43.95 10.77
CA GLY A 238 -15.15 42.64 10.64
C GLY A 238 -15.03 41.94 11.99
N PHE A 239 -14.14 40.96 12.03
CA PHE A 239 -13.80 40.12 13.17
C PHE A 239 -12.38 40.43 13.66
N ALA A 240 -12.08 40.12 14.91
CA ALA A 240 -10.77 40.34 15.52
C ALA A 240 -10.08 39.03 15.91
N THR A 241 -10.84 37.97 16.18
CA THR A 241 -10.29 36.67 16.60
C THR A 241 -11.01 35.53 15.89
N LEU A 242 -10.29 34.41 15.74
CA LEU A 242 -10.84 33.14 15.25
C LEU A 242 -10.67 32.05 16.32
N PRO A 243 -11.53 32.00 17.36
CA PRO A 243 -11.45 30.96 18.40
C PRO A 243 -11.44 29.52 17.86
N VAL A 244 -12.06 29.32 16.69
CA VAL A 244 -11.91 28.11 15.89
C VAL A 244 -11.50 28.55 14.49
N SER A 245 -10.42 27.98 13.96
CA SER A 245 -10.03 28.10 12.55
C SER A 245 -9.43 26.78 12.08
N GLN A 246 -10.02 26.23 11.02
CA GLN A 246 -9.61 24.99 10.38
C GLN A 246 -9.94 25.09 8.88
N GLY A 247 -9.18 24.38 8.05
CA GLY A 247 -9.41 24.34 6.60
C GLY A 247 -9.21 25.68 5.89
N GLY A 248 -8.37 26.56 6.45
CA GLY A 248 -7.83 27.74 5.75
C GLY A 248 -8.49 29.08 6.02
N PHE A 249 -9.52 29.17 6.88
CA PHE A 249 -10.12 30.46 7.23
C PHE A 249 -9.09 31.42 7.84
N ALA A 250 -9.11 32.67 7.39
CA ALA A 250 -8.19 33.71 7.84
C ALA A 250 -8.87 35.07 7.97
N LEU A 251 -8.30 35.95 8.79
CA LEU A 251 -8.65 37.37 8.82
C LEU A 251 -7.92 38.10 7.69
N GLY A 252 -8.68 38.86 6.90
CA GLY A 252 -8.21 39.59 5.73
C GLY A 252 -8.06 41.09 5.99
N ALA A 253 -8.57 41.91 5.07
CA ALA A 253 -8.43 43.36 5.14
C ALA A 253 -9.26 44.00 6.27
N SER A 254 -8.78 45.11 6.81
CA SER A 254 -9.49 45.90 7.83
C SER A 254 -10.82 46.44 7.30
N VAL A 255 -11.85 46.44 8.14
CA VAL A 255 -13.18 46.98 7.84
C VAL A 255 -13.33 48.33 8.56
N ALA A 256 -13.99 49.29 7.91
CA ALA A 256 -14.09 50.68 8.41
C ALA A 256 -14.72 50.79 9.82
N GLY A 257 -15.74 49.97 10.13
CA GLY A 257 -16.34 49.91 11.46
C GLY A 257 -15.55 49.08 12.49
N GLY A 258 -14.31 48.69 12.16
CA GLY A 258 -13.40 47.94 13.03
C GLY A 258 -13.31 46.45 12.69
N GLY A 259 -12.20 45.82 13.09
CA GLY A 259 -11.89 44.41 12.78
C GLY A 259 -11.45 44.19 11.34
N GLN A 260 -11.38 42.92 10.94
CA GLN A 260 -10.93 42.44 9.63
C GLN A 260 -11.98 41.52 9.01
N SER A 261 -12.14 41.52 7.69
CA SER A 261 -13.07 40.59 7.04
C SER A 261 -12.62 39.14 7.20
N LEU A 262 -13.54 38.20 7.32
CA LEU A 262 -13.22 36.78 7.30
C LEU A 262 -13.11 36.30 5.85
N VAL A 263 -11.99 35.70 5.45
CA VAL A 263 -11.74 35.21 4.09
C VAL A 263 -12.17 33.75 3.98
N VAL A 264 -13.06 33.47 3.04
CA VAL A 264 -13.51 32.12 2.69
C VAL A 264 -12.39 31.39 1.93
N PRO A 265 -11.96 30.20 2.37
CA PRO A 265 -10.76 29.55 1.80
C PRO A 265 -11.05 28.57 0.66
N ALA A 266 -12.32 28.30 0.36
CA ALA A 266 -12.72 27.33 -0.64
C ALA A 266 -14.12 27.60 -1.18
N THR A 267 -14.34 27.35 -2.46
CA THR A 267 -15.66 27.42 -3.08
C THR A 267 -16.55 26.26 -2.62
N GLY A 268 -17.75 26.54 -2.14
CA GLY A 268 -18.67 25.51 -1.66
C GLY A 268 -19.95 26.05 -1.04
N ILE A 269 -20.76 25.14 -0.49
CA ILE A 269 -21.92 25.48 0.33
C ILE A 269 -21.50 25.54 1.79
N TYR A 270 -21.90 26.61 2.47
CA TYR A 270 -21.58 26.87 3.86
C TYR A 270 -22.85 26.98 4.70
N LEU A 271 -22.83 26.38 5.88
CA LEU A 271 -23.71 26.71 6.98
C LEU A 271 -23.15 27.92 7.71
N VAL A 272 -23.93 28.99 7.79
CA VAL A 272 -23.57 30.23 8.48
C VAL A 272 -24.56 30.46 9.61
N ILE A 273 -24.04 30.60 10.82
CA ILE A 273 -24.79 30.92 12.03
C ILE A 273 -24.24 32.22 12.59
N LEU A 274 -25.11 33.23 12.68
CA LEU A 274 -24.83 34.45 13.40
C LEU A 274 -25.53 34.38 14.75
N LYS A 275 -24.74 34.46 15.82
CA LYS A 275 -25.21 34.69 17.18
C LYS A 275 -24.85 36.13 17.54
N ALA A 276 -25.79 36.87 18.12
CA ALA A 276 -25.53 38.23 18.56
C ALA A 276 -26.19 38.50 19.91
N GLU A 277 -25.49 39.26 20.76
CA GLU A 277 -26.07 39.82 21.99
C GLU A 277 -26.32 41.30 21.79
N VAL A 278 -27.59 41.67 21.78
CA VAL A 278 -28.06 42.97 21.33
C VAL A 278 -29.02 43.59 22.34
N GLN A 279 -29.00 44.91 22.41
CA GLN A 279 -29.98 45.73 23.12
C GLN A 279 -30.50 46.79 22.14
N PRO A 280 -31.58 46.47 21.39
CA PRO A 280 -32.20 47.39 20.44
C PRO A 280 -32.70 48.66 21.13
N ALA A 281 -32.44 49.81 20.51
CA ALA A 281 -33.02 51.11 20.89
C ALA A 281 -34.23 51.50 20.02
N GLY A 282 -34.50 50.74 18.96
CA GLY A 282 -35.58 50.95 17.99
C GLY A 282 -35.53 49.85 16.92
N THR A 283 -35.94 50.17 15.69
CA THR A 283 -35.74 49.25 14.55
C THR A 283 -34.26 48.97 14.36
N PHE A 284 -33.90 47.68 14.29
CA PHE A 284 -32.51 47.26 14.11
C PHE A 284 -32.45 45.97 13.28
N SER A 285 -31.41 45.82 12.47
CA SER A 285 -31.05 44.54 11.87
C SER A 285 -29.54 44.36 11.80
N LEU A 286 -29.11 43.11 11.95
CA LEU A 286 -27.71 42.70 11.83
C LEU A 286 -27.61 41.60 10.79
N ALA A 287 -26.85 41.84 9.74
CA ALA A 287 -26.64 40.89 8.65
C ALA A 287 -25.21 40.36 8.62
N VAL A 288 -25.05 39.10 8.23
CA VAL A 288 -23.80 38.58 7.70
C VAL A 288 -23.81 38.75 6.20
N LYS A 289 -22.77 39.37 5.64
CA LYS A 289 -22.62 39.60 4.20
C LYS A 289 -21.33 39.00 3.68
N ALA A 290 -21.35 38.51 2.44
CA ALA A 290 -20.16 38.25 1.64
C ALA A 290 -20.20 39.16 0.41
N GLY A 291 -19.34 40.18 0.37
CA GLY A 291 -19.43 41.25 -0.63
C GLY A 291 -20.83 41.89 -0.68
N ALA A 292 -21.50 41.84 -1.83
CA ALA A 292 -22.85 42.36 -2.01
C ALA A 292 -23.96 41.41 -1.51
N GLN A 293 -23.67 40.12 -1.35
CA GLN A 293 -24.64 39.12 -0.93
C GLN A 293 -24.92 39.23 0.56
N THR A 294 -26.20 39.32 0.93
CA THR A 294 -26.64 39.14 2.31
C THR A 294 -26.93 37.65 2.55
N ILE A 295 -26.21 37.04 3.48
CA ILE A 295 -26.27 35.60 3.77
C ILE A 295 -27.36 35.30 4.80
N ALA A 296 -27.29 35.99 5.94
CA ALA A 296 -28.22 35.81 7.05
C ALA A 296 -28.53 37.18 7.66
N THR A 297 -29.74 37.39 8.16
CA THR A 297 -30.11 38.66 8.81
C THR A 297 -30.97 38.41 10.05
N LEU A 298 -30.55 38.96 11.18
CA LEU A 298 -31.38 39.12 12.38
C LEU A 298 -32.31 40.33 12.17
N ARG A 299 -33.63 40.11 12.06
CA ARG A 299 -34.64 41.16 11.76
C ARG A 299 -35.73 41.31 12.83
N GLU A 300 -35.57 40.71 14.00
CA GLU A 300 -36.63 40.62 15.02
C GLU A 300 -36.91 41.92 15.79
N PHE A 301 -36.26 43.04 15.45
CA PHE A 301 -36.25 44.25 16.27
C PHE A 301 -37.02 45.39 15.62
N SER A 302 -38.22 45.68 16.15
CA SER A 302 -39.09 46.79 15.73
C SER A 302 -39.26 47.87 16.80
N SER A 303 -38.78 47.63 18.02
CA SER A 303 -38.86 48.56 19.15
C SER A 303 -37.69 48.37 20.12
N ALA A 304 -37.52 49.33 21.03
CA ALA A 304 -36.57 49.19 22.12
C ALA A 304 -36.89 47.95 22.98
N SER A 305 -35.86 47.22 23.41
CA SER A 305 -36.01 46.05 24.29
C SER A 305 -34.81 45.87 25.21
N SER A 306 -35.00 45.10 26.28
CA SER A 306 -33.89 44.70 27.14
C SER A 306 -32.89 43.86 26.36
N ARG A 307 -31.64 43.88 26.81
CA ARG A 307 -30.57 43.05 26.25
C ARG A 307 -30.96 41.57 26.22
N HIS A 308 -30.72 40.92 25.09
CA HIS A 308 -30.94 39.49 24.89
C HIS A 308 -30.02 38.95 23.80
N SER A 309 -29.97 37.62 23.67
CA SER A 309 -29.25 36.94 22.59
C SER A 309 -30.23 36.51 21.51
N ALA A 310 -29.85 36.71 20.25
CA ALA A 310 -30.59 36.25 19.08
C ALA A 310 -29.66 35.43 18.18
N THR A 311 -30.24 34.54 17.38
CA THR A 311 -29.48 33.68 16.46
C THR A 311 -30.22 33.49 15.15
N VAL A 312 -29.49 33.54 14.04
CA VAL A 312 -30.00 33.23 12.71
C VAL A 312 -29.06 32.25 12.02
N THR A 313 -29.65 31.32 11.27
CA THR A 313 -28.93 30.30 10.51
C THR A 313 -29.33 30.38 9.05
N ALA A 314 -28.35 30.26 8.15
CA ALA A 314 -28.56 30.25 6.71
C ALA A 314 -27.58 29.31 6.01
N LEU A 315 -27.92 28.92 4.79
CA LEU A 315 -27.00 28.32 3.84
C LEU A 315 -26.56 29.35 2.82
N ALA A 316 -25.29 29.34 2.45
CA ALA A 316 -24.76 30.19 1.38
C ALA A 316 -23.80 29.43 0.48
N ALA A 317 -23.94 29.60 -0.82
CA ALA A 317 -22.86 29.30 -1.75
C ALA A 317 -21.84 30.44 -1.68
N LEU A 318 -20.60 30.12 -1.33
CA LEU A 318 -19.49 31.07 -1.25
C LEU A 318 -18.35 30.59 -2.13
N THR A 319 -17.55 31.53 -2.62
CA THR A 319 -16.39 31.29 -3.46
C THR A 319 -15.10 31.49 -2.66
N ASP A 320 -14.04 30.77 -3.03
CA ASP A 320 -12.70 31.05 -2.51
C ASP A 320 -12.34 32.53 -2.68
N GLY A 321 -11.84 33.15 -1.61
CA GLY A 321 -11.52 34.57 -1.53
C GLY A 321 -12.68 35.49 -1.15
N ASP A 322 -13.93 35.00 -1.04
CA ASP A 322 -15.05 35.82 -0.58
C ASP A 322 -14.76 36.40 0.82
N THR A 323 -15.15 37.65 1.04
CA THR A 323 -14.90 38.36 2.31
C THR A 323 -16.19 38.55 3.08
N VAL A 324 -16.30 37.85 4.21
CA VAL A 324 -17.44 37.89 5.12
C VAL A 324 -17.30 39.02 6.14
N ARG A 325 -18.39 39.77 6.35
CA ARG A 325 -18.48 40.93 7.25
C ARG A 325 -19.85 40.99 7.93
N LEU A 326 -19.95 41.79 8.98
CA LEU A 326 -21.20 42.16 9.63
C LEU A 326 -21.68 43.51 9.10
N ALA A 327 -22.97 43.65 8.84
CA ALA A 327 -23.60 44.91 8.43
C ALA A 327 -24.76 45.28 9.36
N TYR A 328 -24.81 46.54 9.76
CA TYR A 328 -25.74 47.06 10.75
C TYR A 328 -26.72 48.03 10.08
N THR A 329 -28.00 47.90 10.41
CA THR A 329 -29.02 48.89 10.06
C THR A 329 -29.83 49.25 11.30
N GLY A 330 -30.18 50.52 11.47
CA GLY A 330 -30.87 51.02 12.65
C GLY A 330 -29.96 51.15 13.87
N SER A 331 -30.53 51.14 15.08
CA SER A 331 -29.79 51.44 16.30
C SER A 331 -29.97 50.37 17.38
N ALA A 332 -28.86 49.74 17.76
CA ALA A 332 -28.76 48.84 18.90
C ALA A 332 -27.38 48.91 19.52
N THR A 333 -27.30 48.71 20.83
CA THR A 333 -26.04 48.45 21.50
C THR A 333 -25.72 46.96 21.41
N ILE A 334 -24.52 46.62 20.91
CA ILE A 334 -24.10 45.25 20.65
C ILE A 334 -22.96 44.89 21.58
N THR A 335 -23.04 43.68 22.13
CA THR A 335 -21.99 43.14 22.99
C THR A 335 -21.16 42.14 22.22
N TYR A 336 -19.89 42.45 22.11
CA TYR A 336 -18.91 41.74 21.30
C TYR A 336 -18.03 40.84 22.14
N GLY A 337 -17.51 39.80 21.50
CA GLY A 337 -16.60 38.83 22.09
C GLY A 337 -17.07 37.40 21.83
N SER A 338 -16.20 36.44 22.13
CA SER A 338 -16.51 35.02 22.04
C SER A 338 -17.76 34.68 22.86
N ASP A 339 -18.61 33.82 22.33
CA ASP A 339 -19.90 33.41 22.91
C ASP A 339 -20.94 34.54 23.08
N ARG A 340 -20.65 35.76 22.61
CA ARG A 340 -21.58 36.91 22.62
C ARG A 340 -22.06 37.20 21.21
N THR A 341 -21.27 37.95 20.44
CA THR A 341 -21.54 38.24 19.02
C THR A 341 -20.45 37.64 18.15
N GLU A 342 -20.82 36.61 17.41
CA GLU A 342 -19.90 35.80 16.61
C GLU A 342 -20.61 35.15 15.42
N VAL A 343 -19.82 34.79 14.42
CA VAL A 343 -20.25 34.02 13.26
C VAL A 343 -19.57 32.66 13.32
N LEU A 344 -20.36 31.60 13.40
CA LEU A 344 -19.92 30.24 13.09
C LEU A 344 -20.19 29.98 11.61
N ILE A 345 -19.16 29.58 10.88
CA ILE A 345 -19.24 29.24 9.46
C ILE A 345 -18.55 27.90 9.23
N ALA A 346 -19.24 26.97 8.58
CA ALA A 346 -18.71 25.64 8.28
C ALA A 346 -19.11 25.23 6.86
N MET A 347 -18.15 24.78 6.06
CA MET A 347 -18.43 24.16 4.76
C MET A 347 -19.22 22.87 5.01
N LEU A 348 -20.25 22.61 4.22
CA LEU A 348 -21.09 21.41 4.32
C LEU A 348 -20.49 20.19 3.63
#